data_AF-A0A9P1P192-F1
#
_entry.id   AF-A0A9P1P192-F1
#
_cell.length_a   1.000
_cell.length_b   1.000
_cell.length_c   1.000
_cell.angle_alpha   90.00
_cell.angle_beta   90.00
_cell.angle_gamma   90.00
#
_symmetry.space_group_name_H-M   'P 1'
#
loop_
_entity.id
_entity.type
_entity.pdbx_description
1 polymer ?
#
loop_
_entity_poly.entity_id
_entity_poly.type
_entity_poly.pdbx_seq_one_letter_code
_entity_poly.pdbx_strand_id
1 'polypeptide(L)'
;MYHQITKLAERDNISLDQWVAIAFSAQVSPWMTQDYVVEPAKRGNWEQFKQVLSKVPLVPPEEVVVRFLKWRSLHCQLEMRSQLSRIPNCYNRQGKPI
;
A
#
# COMPACT_ATOMS: atom_id res chain seq x y z
N MET A 1 -14.57 -20.94 -30.96
CA MET A 1 -13.76 -20.43 -29.84
C MET A 1 -12.91 -19.24 -30.27
N TYR A 2 -12.00 -19.36 -31.26
CA TYR A 2 -11.24 -18.22 -31.82
C TYR A 2 -12.09 -16.99 -32.19
N HIS A 3 -13.17 -17.19 -32.96
CA HIS A 3 -14.10 -16.10 -33.34
C HIS A 3 -14.81 -15.40 -32.18
N GLN A 4 -14.91 -16.04 -31.02
CA GLN A 4 -15.52 -15.43 -29.84
C GLN A 4 -14.50 -14.54 -29.12
N ILE A 5 -13.25 -15.00 -29.04
CA ILE A 5 -12.17 -14.22 -28.42
C ILE A 5 -11.84 -13.00 -29.29
N THR A 6 -11.83 -13.11 -30.61
CA THR A 6 -11.63 -11.93 -31.48
C THR A 6 -12.73 -10.89 -31.32
N LYS A 7 -14.00 -11.31 -31.22
CA LYS A 7 -15.11 -10.38 -30.92
C LYS A 7 -14.97 -9.68 -29.56
N LEU A 8 -14.46 -10.38 -28.55
CA LEU A 8 -14.21 -9.81 -27.23
C LEU A 8 -13.02 -8.82 -27.27
N ALA A 9 -11.97 -9.16 -28.00
CA ALA A 9 -10.82 -8.30 -28.24
C ALA A 9 -11.20 -7.02 -29.01
N GLU A 10 -12.03 -7.14 -30.04
CA GLU A 10 -12.60 -6.01 -30.78
C GLU A 10 -13.48 -5.14 -29.89
N ARG A 11 -14.35 -5.74 -29.06
CA ARG A 11 -15.22 -5.01 -28.12
C ARG A 11 -14.41 -4.18 -27.12
N ASP A 12 -13.34 -4.76 -26.60
CA ASP A 12 -12.49 -4.13 -25.60
C ASP A 12 -11.35 -3.31 -26.23
N ASN A 13 -11.33 -3.19 -27.57
CA ASN A 13 -10.36 -2.42 -28.38
C ASN A 13 -8.89 -2.73 -28.05
N ILE A 14 -8.57 -4.01 -27.85
CA ILE A 14 -7.21 -4.51 -27.59
C ILE A 14 -6.88 -5.69 -28.51
N SER A 15 -5.59 -6.01 -28.68
CA SER A 15 -5.19 -7.12 -29.54
C SER A 15 -5.62 -8.47 -28.96
N LEU A 16 -5.76 -9.48 -29.82
CA LEU A 16 -6.09 -10.84 -29.38
C LEU A 16 -5.08 -11.37 -28.36
N ASP A 17 -3.78 -11.15 -28.59
CA ASP A 17 -2.71 -11.58 -27.68
C ASP A 17 -2.79 -10.88 -26.33
N GLN A 18 -3.12 -9.59 -26.31
CA GLN A 18 -3.34 -8.83 -25.07
C GLN A 18 -4.56 -9.37 -24.32
N TRP A 19 -5.64 -9.66 -25.03
CA TRP A 19 -6.85 -10.22 -24.44
C TRP A 19 -6.58 -11.58 -23.79
N VAL A 20 -5.84 -12.46 -24.49
CA VAL A 20 -5.41 -13.76 -23.96
C VAL A 20 -4.49 -13.61 -22.76
N ALA A 21 -3.52 -12.68 -22.80
CA ALA A 21 -2.62 -12.42 -21.68
C ALA A 21 -3.36 -11.92 -20.44
N ILE A 22 -4.35 -11.05 -20.59
CA ILE A 22 -5.20 -10.55 -19.49
C ILE A 22 -6.05 -11.67 -18.93
N ALA A 23 -6.75 -12.43 -19.78
CA ALA A 23 -7.61 -13.53 -19.36
C ALA A 23 -6.80 -14.62 -18.61
N PHE A 24 -5.63 -14.97 -19.14
CA PHE A 24 -4.72 -15.90 -18.48
C PHE A 24 -4.25 -15.36 -17.14
N SER A 25 -3.80 -14.11 -17.10
CA SER A 25 -3.36 -13.43 -15.87
C SER A 25 -4.47 -13.40 -14.81
N ALA A 26 -5.71 -13.13 -15.21
CA ALA A 26 -6.88 -13.15 -14.33
C ALA A 26 -7.26 -14.55 -13.84
N GLN A 27 -6.98 -15.60 -14.62
CA GLN A 27 -7.23 -16.98 -14.22
C GLN A 27 -6.16 -17.50 -13.25
N VAL A 28 -4.90 -17.07 -13.39
CA VAL A 28 -3.78 -17.52 -12.53
C VAL A 28 -3.54 -16.62 -11.32
N SER A 29 -3.94 -15.35 -11.35
CA SER A 29 -3.78 -14.42 -10.21
C SER A 29 -4.48 -14.89 -8.92
N PRO A 30 -5.63 -15.59 -8.96
CA PRO A 30 -6.23 -16.15 -7.76
C PRO A 30 -5.37 -17.25 -7.15
N TRP A 31 -4.65 -18.05 -7.96
CA TRP A 31 -3.75 -19.09 -7.44
C TRP A 31 -2.57 -18.50 -6.69
N MET A 32 -1.98 -17.42 -7.21
CA MET A 32 -0.93 -16.67 -6.53
C MET A 32 -1.43 -15.96 -5.25
N THR A 33 -2.73 -15.67 -5.20
CA THR A 33 -3.37 -14.96 -4.07
C THR A 33 -3.95 -15.94 -3.04
N GLN A 34 -4.23 -17.19 -3.42
CA GLN A 34 -4.81 -18.20 -2.55
C GLN A 34 -3.91 -18.42 -1.31
N ASP A 35 -2.60 -18.54 -1.52
CA ASP A 35 -1.64 -18.64 -0.41
C ASP A 35 -1.53 -17.36 0.42
N TYR A 36 -1.67 -16.20 -0.23
CA TYR A 36 -1.57 -14.89 0.43
C TYR A 36 -2.77 -14.59 1.34
N VAL A 37 -3.98 -15.04 1.00
CA VAL A 37 -5.18 -14.75 1.78
C VAL A 37 -5.54 -15.89 2.72
N VAL A 38 -5.45 -17.14 2.28
CA VAL A 38 -5.94 -18.29 3.05
C VAL A 38 -5.06 -18.58 4.27
N GLU A 39 -3.73 -18.60 4.11
CA GLU A 39 -2.82 -18.93 5.22
C GLU A 39 -2.77 -17.84 6.32
N PRO A 40 -2.80 -16.54 6.00
CA PRO A 40 -2.98 -15.51 7.02
C PRO A 40 -4.39 -15.49 7.62
N ALA A 41 -5.44 -15.74 6.84
CA ALA A 41 -6.81 -15.79 7.36
C ALA A 41 -7.00 -16.89 8.41
N LYS A 42 -6.37 -18.07 8.23
CA LYS A 42 -6.35 -19.14 9.24
C LYS A 42 -5.73 -18.71 10.58
N ARG A 43 -4.77 -17.78 10.54
CA ARG A 43 -4.07 -17.25 11.72
C ARG A 43 -4.74 -15.99 12.30
N GLY A 44 -5.68 -15.39 11.57
CA GLY A 44 -6.36 -14.18 11.99
C GLY A 44 -7.38 -14.46 13.11
N ASN A 45 -7.34 -13.66 14.17
CA ASN A 45 -8.38 -13.65 15.20
C ASN A 45 -9.14 -12.32 15.15
N TRP A 46 -10.46 -12.40 14.99
CA TRP A 46 -11.33 -11.24 14.85
C TRP A 46 -11.45 -10.40 16.13
N GLU A 47 -11.47 -11.03 17.31
CA GLU A 47 -11.47 -10.29 18.58
C GLU A 47 -10.17 -9.52 18.80
N GLN A 48 -9.02 -10.14 18.54
CA GLN A 48 -7.71 -9.50 18.66
C GLN A 48 -7.58 -8.32 17.68
N PHE A 49 -8.08 -8.48 16.46
CA PHE A 49 -8.12 -7.39 15.49
C PHE A 49 -8.92 -6.19 16.02
N LYS A 50 -10.13 -6.42 16.53
CA LYS A 50 -10.96 -5.36 17.14
C LYS A 50 -10.31 -4.73 18.38
N GLN A 51 -9.62 -5.51 19.20
CA GLN A 51 -8.87 -5.01 20.37
C GLN A 51 -7.69 -4.11 19.97
N VAL A 52 -7.06 -4.35 18.82
CA VAL A 52 -6.02 -3.46 18.30
C VAL A 52 -6.66 -2.19 17.73
N LEU A 53 -7.74 -2.32 16.96
CA LEU A 53 -8.45 -1.17 16.39
C LEU A 53 -9.01 -0.21 17.45
N SER A 54 -9.44 -0.72 18.61
CA SER A 54 -9.94 0.14 19.69
C SER A 54 -8.86 1.05 20.31
N LYS A 55 -7.58 0.76 20.07
CA LYS A 55 -6.45 1.62 20.49
C LYS A 55 -6.27 2.82 19.56
N VAL A 56 -6.87 2.79 18.37
CA VAL A 56 -6.79 3.90 17.42
C VAL A 56 -7.70 5.02 17.92
N PRO A 57 -7.17 6.22 18.19
CA PRO A 57 -7.97 7.35 18.65
C PRO A 57 -8.95 7.78 17.56
N LEU A 58 -10.22 7.94 17.93
CA LEU A 58 -11.29 8.40 17.04
C LEU A 58 -11.27 9.93 16.95
N VAL A 59 -10.20 10.47 16.36
CA VAL A 59 -10.00 11.91 16.14
C VAL A 59 -10.01 12.23 14.65
N PRO A 60 -10.33 13.47 14.25
CA PRO A 60 -10.31 13.89 12.85
C PRO A 60 -8.96 13.58 12.19
N PRO A 61 -8.95 13.16 10.91
CA PRO A 61 -7.73 12.82 10.19
C PRO A 61 -6.67 13.93 10.22
N GLU A 62 -7.11 15.19 10.16
CA GLU A 62 -6.24 16.37 10.21
C GLU A 62 -5.43 16.43 11.50
N GLU A 63 -6.03 16.04 12.63
CA GLU A 63 -5.37 16.02 13.93
C GLU A 63 -4.35 14.88 14.04
N VAL A 64 -4.65 13.70 13.47
CA VAL A 64 -3.70 12.58 13.38
C VAL A 64 -2.49 12.97 12.53
N VAL A 65 -2.73 13.58 11.37
CA VAL A 65 -1.67 14.00 10.44
C VAL A 65 -0.78 15.06 11.08
N VAL A 66 -1.36 16.08 11.72
CA VAL A 66 -0.61 17.12 12.42
C VAL A 66 0.22 16.52 13.58
N ARG A 67 -0.33 15.58 14.34
CA ARG A 67 0.37 14.91 15.45
C ARG A 67 1.53 14.05 14.95
N PHE A 68 1.35 13.34 13.83
CA PHE A 68 2.40 12.54 13.20
C PHE A 68 3.54 13.41 12.64
N LEU A 69 3.20 14.51 11.95
CA LEU A 69 4.19 15.46 11.44
C LEU A 69 5.00 16.12 12.58
N LYS A 70 4.33 16.46 13.69
CA LYS A 70 4.99 16.97 14.89
C LYS A 70 5.92 15.94 15.52
N TRP A 71 5.49 14.68 15.65
CA TRP A 71 6.31 13.58 16.16
C TRP A 71 7.54 13.34 15.27
N ARG A 72 7.37 13.32 13.94
CA ARG A 72 8.47 13.18 12.98
C ARG A 72 9.48 14.33 13.09
N SER A 73 9.01 15.56 13.26
CA SER A 73 9.88 16.73 13.47
C SER A 73 10.68 16.64 14.76
N LEU A 74 10.06 16.18 15.85
CA LEU A 74 10.72 16.02 17.16
C LEU A 74 11.75 14.88 17.14
N HIS A 75 11.43 13.76 16.51
CA HIS A 75 12.37 12.63 16.39
C HIS A 75 13.57 13.01 15.51
N CYS A 76 13.35 13.79 14.45
CA CYS A 76 14.43 14.35 13.63
C CYS A 76 15.34 15.30 14.43
N GLN A 77 14.77 16.15 15.31
CA GLN A 77 15.56 17.03 16.18
C GLN A 77 16.35 16.26 17.26
N LEU A 78 15.82 15.15 17.78
CA LEU A 78 16.50 14.30 18.75
C LEU A 78 17.66 13.51 18.11
N GLU A 79 17.47 13.04 16.87
CA GLU A 79 18.53 12.37 16.08
C GLU A 79 19.65 13.35 15.66
N MET A 80 19.31 14.61 15.35
CA MET A 80 20.31 15.67 15.08
C MET A 80 21.22 15.96 16.29
N ARG A 81 20.71 15.80 17.52
CA ARG A 81 21.50 15.99 18.75
C ARG A 81 22.52 14.88 18.99
N SER A 82 22.31 13.68 18.44
CA SER A 82 23.23 12.54 18.57
C SER A 82 24.22 12.43 17.40
N GLN A 83 23.94 13.03 16.24
CA GLN A 83 24.70 12.90 15.00
C GLN A 83 25.32 14.23 14.50
N LEU A 84 25.97 15.00 15.39
CA LEU A 84 26.67 16.25 15.00
C LEU A 84 27.94 16.05 14.14
N SER A 85 28.25 14.83 13.64
CA SER A 85 29.45 14.58 12.83
C SER A 85 29.20 14.00 11.43
N ARG A 86 27.95 13.77 11.00
CA ARG A 86 27.69 13.30 9.63
C ARG A 86 26.34 13.79 9.12
N ILE A 87 26.37 14.94 8.44
CA ILE A 87 25.22 15.69 7.93
C ILE A 87 24.32 14.79 7.06
N PRO A 88 23.03 14.57 7.40
CA PRO A 88 22.06 14.09 6.45
C PRO A 88 21.16 15.23 6.01
N ASN A 89 20.97 15.31 4.69
CA ASN A 89 20.22 16.34 3.99
C ASN A 89 18.76 16.38 4.48
N CYS A 90 18.44 17.39 5.29
CA CYS A 90 17.11 17.57 5.86
C CYS A 90 16.28 18.38 4.88
N TYR A 91 15.27 17.75 4.29
CA TYR A 91 14.34 18.43 3.41
C TYR A 91 13.38 19.30 4.24
N ASN A 92 13.07 20.51 3.76
CA ASN A 92 12.18 21.44 4.44
C ASN A 92 10.70 21.00 4.39
N ARG A 93 9.80 21.75 5.04
CA ARG A 93 8.35 21.47 5.05
C ARG A 93 7.69 21.42 3.66
N GLN A 94 8.39 21.85 2.61
CA GLN A 94 7.94 21.82 1.21
C GLN A 94 8.58 20.68 0.42
N GLY A 95 9.40 19.83 1.04
CA GLY A 95 10.07 18.71 0.38
C GLY A 95 11.21 19.13 -0.55
N LYS A 96 11.84 20.30 -0.33
CA LYS A 96 13.11 20.68 -1.00
C LYS A 96 14.30 20.47 -0.07
N PRO A 97 15.47 20.06 -0.58
CA PRO A 97 16.68 20.01 0.24
C PRO A 97 17.02 21.45 0.64
N ILE A 98 17.43 21.65 1.89
CA ILE A 98 17.86 22.97 2.39
C ILE A 98 19.27 23.24 1.89
#